data_AF-A0A0D2DLE7-F1
#
_entry.id   AF-A0A0D2DLE7-F1
#
_cell.length_a   1.000
_cell.length_b   1.000
_cell.length_c   1.000
_cell.angle_alpha   90.00
_cell.angle_beta   90.00
_cell.angle_gamma   90.00
#
_symmetry.space_group_name_H-M   'P 1'
#
loop_
_entity.id
_entity.type
_entity.pdbx_description
1 polymer ?
#
loop_
_entity_poly.entity_id
_entity_poly.type
_entity_poly.pdbx_seq_one_letter_code
_entity_poly.pdbx_strand_id
1 'polypeptide(L)' 'MFNVSGSLDGEDEACYFLTRAGGGTILGGYYQKGNWRSQVDPNLAMRIMKRATELFPQLTSGKDIEHLNIINILWV' A
#
# COMPACT_ATOMS: atom_id res chain seq x y z
N MET A 1 -9.80 -1.09 -8.37
CA MET A 1 -8.85 0.01 -8.13
C MET A 1 -9.65 1.14 -7.51
N PHE A 2 -9.35 1.52 -6.27
CA PHE A 2 -9.96 2.69 -5.65
C PHE A 2 -9.02 3.86 -5.88
N ASN A 3 -9.51 4.92 -6.51
CA ASN A 3 -8.75 6.16 -6.61
C ASN A 3 -9.39 7.13 -5.62
N VAL A 4 -8.70 7.39 -4.52
CA VAL A 4 -9.19 8.29 -3.48
C VAL A 4 -8.73 9.67 -3.90
N SER A 5 -9.66 10.52 -4.35
CA SER A 5 -9.33 11.91 -4.68
C SER A 5 -9.18 12.70 -3.38
N GLY A 6 -8.06 12.52 -2.69
CA GLY A 6 -7.63 13.35 -1.59
C GLY A 6 -6.51 14.26 -2.05
N SER A 7 -6.60 15.57 -1.78
CA SER A 7 -5.59 16.58 -2.11
C SER A 7 -4.21 16.38 -1.43
N LEU A 8 -3.99 15.22 -0.80
CA LEU A 8 -2.85 14.86 0.04
C LEU A 8 -2.06 13.66 -0.51
N ASP A 9 -2.59 12.97 -1.53
CA ASP A 9 -1.86 11.91 -2.23
C ASP A 9 -1.07 12.53 -3.40
N GLY A 10 0.21 12.16 -3.53
CA GLY A 10 1.03 12.60 -4.67
C GLY A 10 0.46 12.05 -5.98
N GLU A 11 0.68 12.73 -7.11
CA GLU A 11 0.10 12.37 -8.41
C GLU A 11 0.37 10.92 -8.85
N ASP A 12 1.48 10.34 -8.37
CA ASP A 12 1.90 8.98 -8.67
C ASP A 12 1.41 7.93 -7.66
N GLU A 13 0.67 8.33 -6.63
CA GLU A 13 0.23 7.44 -5.55
C GLU A 13 -1.18 6.95 -5.74
N ALA A 14 -1.33 5.64 -5.72
CA ALA A 14 -2.62 4.97 -5.76
C ALA A 14 -2.83 4.17 -4.48
N CYS A 15 -3.99 3.53 -4.37
CA CYS A 15 -4.22 2.48 -3.38
C CYS A 15 -5.02 1.34 -4.00
N TYR A 16 -4.46 0.13 -3.93
CA TYR A 16 -5.18 -1.09 -4.24
C TYR A 16 -4.87 -2.17 -3.21
N PHE A 17 -5.85 -3.03 -2.99
CA PHE A 17 -5.72 -4.22 -2.16
C PHE A 17 -6.23 -5.41 -2.98
N LEU A 18 -5.51 -6.52 -2.90
CA LEU A 18 -5.88 -7.76 -3.57
C LEU A 18 -5.62 -8.94 -2.64
N THR A 19 -6.68 -9.56 -2.16
CA THR A 19 -6.58 -10.81 -1.41
C THR A 19 -6.40 -11.96 -2.39
N ARG A 20 -5.29 -12.69 -2.27
CA ARG A 20 -5.02 -13.85 -3.12
C ARG A 20 -5.83 -15.05 -2.63
N ALA A 21 -6.34 -15.87 -3.56
CA ALA A 21 -7.13 -17.07 -3.25
C ALA A 21 -6.40 -18.11 -2.37
N GLY A 22 -5.07 -18.09 -2.34
CA GLY A 22 -4.23 -18.95 -1.48
C GLY A 22 -3.84 -18.31 -0.14
N GLY A 23 -4.49 -17.21 0.25
CA GLY A 23 -4.12 -16.41 1.40
C GLY A 23 -3.09 -15.33 1.08
N GLY A 24 -2.98 -14.37 2.00
CA GLY A 24 -2.16 -13.16 1.83
C GLY A 24 -2.88 -12.06 1.06
N THR A 25 -2.57 -10.81 1.43
CA THR A 25 -3.15 -9.61 0.82
C THR A 25 -2.02 -8.77 0.27
N ILE A 26 -2.11 -8.42 -1.01
CA ILE A 26 -1.21 -7.46 -1.63
C ILE A 26 -1.75 -6.07 -1.34
N LEU A 27 -0.92 -5.24 -0.71
CA LEU A 27 -1.15 -3.80 -0.58
C LEU A 27 -0.20 -3.10 -1.53
N GLY A 28 -0.73 -2.24 -2.38
CA GLY A 28 0.09 -1.51 -3.32
C GLY A 28 -0.54 -0.19 -3.72
N GLY A 29 0.20 0.56 -4.54
CA GLY A 29 -0.28 1.81 -5.06
C GLY A 29 0.82 2.85 -5.17
N TYR A 30 1.62 2.71 -6.23
CA TYR A 30 2.54 3.73 -6.68
C TYR A 30 2.89 3.50 -8.14
N TYR A 31 2.97 4.55 -8.94
CA TYR A 31 3.24 4.50 -10.37
C TYR A 31 4.35 5.49 -10.73
N GLN A 32 5.61 5.04 -10.69
CA GLN A 32 6.75 5.93 -10.90
C GLN A 32 7.25 5.89 -12.34
N LYS A 33 6.68 6.74 -13.19
CA LYS A 33 7.14 6.85 -14.58
C LYS A 33 8.60 7.32 -14.63
N GLY A 34 9.46 6.54 -15.26
CA GLY A 34 10.88 6.88 -15.44
C GLY A 34 11.79 6.55 -14.25
N ASN A 35 11.27 5.92 -13.20
CA ASN A 35 12.10 5.35 -12.14
C ASN A 35 12.37 3.87 -12.42
N TRP A 36 13.65 3.50 -12.44
CA TRP A 36 14.12 2.13 -12.73
C TRP A 36 14.85 1.49 -11.54
N ARG A 37 14.80 2.11 -10.37
CA ARG A 37 15.43 1.57 -9.16
C ARG A 37 14.66 0.36 -8.67
N SER A 38 15.34 -0.77 -8.56
CA SER A 38 14.77 -2.01 -8.02
C SER A 38 14.72 -2.03 -6.49
N GLN A 39 15.32 -1.06 -5.81
CA GLN A 39 15.27 -0.98 -4.36
C GLN A 39 13.90 -0.47 -3.88
N VAL A 40 13.38 -1.15 -2.87
CA VAL A 40 12.21 -0.69 -2.13
C VAL A 40 12.56 0.60 -1.37
N ASP A 41 11.72 1.62 -1.47
CA ASP A 41 11.75 2.80 -0.61
C ASP A 41 10.92 2.54 0.66
N PRO A 42 11.53 2.50 1.86
CA PRO A 42 10.81 2.27 3.11
C PRO A 42 9.75 3.33 3.41
N ASN A 43 9.98 4.60 3.05
CA ASN A 43 9.02 5.67 3.30
C ASN A 43 7.78 5.50 2.45
N LEU A 44 7.97 5.09 1.19
CA LEU A 44 6.87 4.76 0.31
C LEU A 44 6.06 3.57 0.84
N ALA A 45 6.74 2.50 1.28
CA ALA A 45 6.07 1.34 1.84
C ALA A 45 5.21 1.72 3.07
N MET A 46 5.75 2.55 3.97
CA MET A 46 4.99 3.07 5.12
C MET A 46 3.75 3.85 4.70
N ARG A 47 3.85 4.70 3.67
CA ARG A 47 2.72 5.50 3.18
C ARG A 47 1.63 4.65 2.53
N ILE A 48 2.01 3.62 1.77
CA ILE A 48 1.07 2.62 1.22
C ILE A 48 0.34 1.90 2.36
N MET A 49 1.08 1.43 3.38
CA MET A 49 0.48 0.74 4.53
C MET A 49 -0.49 1.65 5.28
N LYS A 50 -0.11 2.90 5.54
CA LYS A 50 -0.96 3.88 6.22
C LYS A 50 -2.27 4.15 5.47
N ARG A 51 -2.19 4.42 4.16
CA ARG A 51 -3.40 4.60 3.32
C ARG A 51 -4.29 3.37 3.33
N ALA A 52 -3.70 2.18 3.21
CA ALA A 52 -4.44 0.93 3.21
C ALA A 52 -5.21 0.73 4.53
N THR A 53 -4.59 1.02 5.68
CA THR A 53 -5.27 0.91 6.99
C THR A 53 -6.33 1.98 7.22
N GLU A 54 -6.15 3.18 6.68
CA GLU A 54 -7.14 4.26 6.77
C GLU A 54 -8.38 3.95 5.92
N LEU A 55 -8.20 3.38 4.73
CA LEU A 55 -9.30 3.03 3.83
C LEU A 55 -9.97 1.70 4.19
N PHE A 56 -9.21 0.76 4.73
CA PHE A 56 -9.67 -0.57 5.09
C PHE A 56 -9.28 -0.90 6.53
N PRO A 57 -9.93 -0.27 7.53
CA PRO A 57 -9.62 -0.49 8.94
C PRO A 57 -9.78 -1.96 9.36
N GLN A 58 -10.56 -2.76 8.63
CA GLN A 58 -10.65 -4.20 8.86
C GLN A 58 -9.32 -4.97 8.70
N LEU A 59 -8.31 -4.42 8.01
CA LEU A 59 -7.00 -5.05 7.86
C LEU A 59 -6.25 -5.19 9.19
N THR A 60 -6.53 -4.29 10.13
CA THR A 60 -5.88 -4.22 11.46
C THR A 60 -6.90 -4.29 12.59
N SER A 61 -8.17 -4.61 12.29
CA SER A 61 -9.28 -4.52 13.23
C SER A 61 -9.42 -3.13 13.88
N GLY A 62 -9.19 -2.07 13.09
CA GLY A 62 -9.30 -0.68 13.52
C GLY A 62 -8.09 -0.14 14.27
N LYS A 63 -6.95 -0.84 14.23
CA LYS A 63 -5.69 -0.43 14.87
C LYS A 63 -4.70 0.14 13.85
N ASP A 64 -3.58 0.68 14.35
CA ASP A 64 -2.53 1.25 13.51
C ASP A 64 -1.73 0.20 12.71
N ILE A 65 -0.89 0.69 11.78
CA ILE A 65 -0.08 -0.09 10.82
C ILE A 65 0.80 -1.17 11.47
N GLU A 66 1.18 -1.01 12.74
CA GLU A 66 2.01 -1.97 13.49
C GLU A 66 1.33 -3.34 13.67
N HIS A 67 0.01 -3.39 13.52
CA HIS A 67 -0.77 -4.62 13.61
C HIS A 67 -0.87 -5.38 12.28
N LEU A 68 -0.27 -4.85 11.20
CA LEU A 68 -0.16 -5.57 9.94
C LEU A 68 0.90 -6.67 10.03
N ASN A 69 0.53 -7.89 9.66
CA ASN A 69 1.50 -8.97 9.48
C ASN A 69 2.13 -8.87 8.09
N ILE A 70 3.29 -8.23 8.00
CA ILE A 70 4.02 -8.05 6.74
C ILE A 70 4.93 -9.25 6.50
N ILE A 71 4.59 -10.05 5.48
CA ILE A 71 5.35 -11.25 5.10
C ILE A 71 6.49 -10.90 4.15
N ASN A 72 6.27 -9.97 3.22
CA ASN A 72 7.27 -9.57 2.24
C ASN A 72 6.97 -8.17 1.69
N ILE A 73 8.01 -7.44 1.30
CA ILE A 73 7.90 -6.16 0.58
C ILE A 73 8.55 -6.35 -0.78
N LEU A 74 7.73 -6.25 -1.83
CA LEU A 74 8.13 -6.50 -3.20
C LEU A 74 8.08 -5.20 -4.00
N TRP A 75 9.00 -5.07 -4.95
CA TRP A 75 8.96 -4.07 -6.01
C TRP A 75 8.51 -4.76 -7.30
N VAL A 76 7.58 -4.15 -8.03
CA VAL A 76 7.03 -4.64 -9.30
C VAL A 76 7.12 -3.57 -10.36
#